data_AF-A0A8X6J969-F1
#
_entry.id   AF-A0A8X6J969-F1
#
_cell.length_a   1.000
_cell.length_b   1.000
_cell.length_c   1.000
_cell.angle_alpha   90.00
_cell.angle_beta   90.00
_cell.angle_gamma   90.00
#
_symmetry.space_group_name_H-M   'P 1'
#
loop_
_entity.id
_entity.type
_entity.pdbx_description
1 polymer ?
#
loop_
_entity_poly.entity_id
_entity_poly.type
_entity_poly.pdbx_seq_one_letter_code
_entity_poly.pdbx_strand_id
1 'polypeptide(L)'
;MKLPKWSSNCKDMLQELPYEAQEYHFDRDEEKVKTLGLIWNPKHDTFEFSVSDPTNNSEWTKRSILSHIAPIFDPMGLLGPAIVAAKLFIKTLWG
;
A
#
# COMPACT_ATOMS: atom_id res chain seq x y z
N MET A 1 22.87 1.17 18.50
CA MET A 1 21.52 0.80 18.02
C MET A 1 20.81 2.07 17.61
N LYS A 2 20.29 2.17 16.39
CA LYS A 2 19.37 3.25 16.00
C LYS A 2 17.99 2.89 16.55
N LEU A 3 17.32 3.83 17.22
CA LEU A 3 15.94 3.66 17.65
C LEU A 3 15.04 3.43 16.42
N PRO A 4 13.99 2.60 16.53
CA PRO A 4 12.97 2.56 15.49
C PRO A 4 12.36 3.96 15.35
N LYS A 5 12.18 4.40 14.10
CA LYS A 5 11.50 5.66 13.81
C LYS A 5 10.00 5.47 14.06
N TRP A 6 9.33 6.51 14.53
CA TRP A 6 7.95 6.49 14.96
C TRP A 6 7.05 7.24 13.97
N SER A 7 5.86 6.70 13.76
CA SER A 7 4.80 7.30 12.97
C SER A 7 3.48 7.25 13.74
N SER A 8 2.62 8.25 13.55
CA SER A 8 1.33 8.39 14.24
C SER A 8 0.38 9.22 13.38
N ASN A 9 -0.92 8.93 13.49
CA ASN A 9 -1.99 9.78 12.96
C ASN A 9 -2.28 11.00 13.87
N CYS A 10 -1.67 11.07 15.05
CA CYS A 10 -1.79 12.20 15.97
C CYS A 10 -0.58 13.13 15.84
N LYS A 11 -0.81 14.34 15.32
CA LYS A 11 0.25 15.35 15.12
C LYS A 11 0.90 15.76 16.43
N ASP A 12 0.10 16.04 17.46
CA ASP A 12 0.60 16.57 18.74
C ASP A 12 1.54 15.55 19.41
N MET A 13 1.16 14.27 19.44
CA MET A 13 2.01 13.18 19.93
C MET A 13 3.33 13.07 19.17
N LEU A 14 3.30 13.22 17.84
CA LEU A 14 4.52 13.08 17.04
C LEU A 14 5.49 14.26 17.27
N GLN A 15 4.95 15.46 17.50
CA GLN A 15 5.73 16.67 17.76
C GLN A 15 6.45 16.65 19.11
N GLU A 16 6.03 15.80 20.06
CA GLU A 16 6.77 15.57 21.30
C GLU A 16 8.07 14.78 21.09
N LEU A 17 8.22 14.08 19.97
CA LEU A 17 9.41 13.30 19.64
C LEU A 17 10.49 14.16 18.96
N PRO A 18 11.78 13.87 19.18
CA PRO A 18 12.86 14.45 18.39
C PRO A 18 12.67 14.21 16.90
N TYR A 19 13.00 15.20 16.06
CA TYR A 19 12.79 15.13 14.61
C TYR A 19 13.43 13.88 13.97
N GLU A 20 14.61 13.46 14.44
CA GLU A 20 15.33 12.30 13.93
C GLU A 20 14.66 10.96 14.27
N ALA A 21 13.79 10.96 15.28
CA ALA A 21 13.00 9.81 15.70
C ALA A 21 11.65 9.72 14.96
N GLN A 22 11.25 10.75 14.22
CA GLN A 22 10.02 10.76 13.44
C GLN A 22 10.25 10.11 12.07
N GLU A 23 9.39 9.16 11.69
CA GLU A 23 9.38 8.54 10.36
C GLU A 23 8.53 9.33 9.36
N TYR A 24 7.46 9.95 9.87
CA TYR A 24 6.50 10.75 9.11
C TYR A 24 6.52 12.17 9.63
N HIS A 25 6.38 13.17 8.77
CA HIS A 25 6.23 14.56 9.19
C HIS A 25 4.99 15.19 8.56
N PHE A 26 4.13 15.75 9.42
CA PHE A 26 2.84 16.34 9.02
C PHE A 26 2.96 17.61 8.18
N ASP A 27 4.13 18.23 8.14
CA ASP A 27 4.47 19.40 7.32
C ASP A 27 4.88 19.04 5.89
N ARG A 28 5.17 17.76 5.62
CA ARG A 28 5.40 17.22 4.28
C ARG A 28 4.17 16.45 3.82
N ASP A 29 3.27 17.15 3.14
CA ASP A 29 1.95 16.67 2.68
C ASP A 29 1.99 15.36 1.86
N GLU A 30 3.14 14.96 1.33
CA GLU A 30 3.31 13.77 0.48
C GLU A 30 4.04 12.60 1.16
N GLU A 31 4.49 12.73 2.41
CA GLU A 31 5.11 11.58 3.09
C GLU A 31 4.08 10.48 3.36
N LYS A 32 4.42 9.24 3.02
CA LYS A 32 3.61 8.06 3.36
C LYS A 32 4.51 7.03 4.00
N VAL A 33 3.98 6.32 4.99
CA VAL A 33 4.72 5.30 5.73
C VAL A 33 4.50 3.96 5.04
N LYS A 34 5.57 3.29 4.61
CA LYS A 34 5.48 1.95 4.02
C LYS A 34 5.64 0.91 5.12
N THR A 35 4.65 0.04 5.27
CA THR A 35 4.70 -1.05 6.26
C THR A 35 4.06 -2.32 5.71
N LEU A 36 4.69 -3.48 5.87
CA LEU A 36 4.15 -4.80 5.50
C LEU A 36 3.55 -4.91 4.07
N GLY A 37 4.07 -4.14 3.10
CA GLY A 37 3.54 -4.09 1.72
C GLY A 37 2.34 -3.16 1.51
N LEU A 38 1.93 -2.46 2.56
CA LEU A 38 0.89 -1.43 2.59
C LEU A 38 1.51 -0.05 2.66
N ILE A 39 0.76 0.94 2.21
CA ILE A 39 1.09 2.35 2.38
C ILE A 39 0.10 2.89 3.40
N TRP A 40 0.58 3.45 4.50
CA TRP A 40 -0.24 4.18 5.46
C TRP A 40 -0.05 5.67 5.25
N ASN A 41 -1.17 6.39 5.19
CA ASN A 41 -1.25 7.83 5.20
C ASN A 41 -1.69 8.28 6.61
N PRO A 42 -0.76 8.68 7.50
CA PRO A 42 -1.12 8.97 8.88
C PRO A 42 -2.03 10.19 9.01
N LYS A 43 -1.91 11.18 8.10
CA LYS A 43 -2.75 12.39 8.12
C LYS A 43 -4.22 12.11 7.93
N HIS A 44 -4.55 11.17 7.03
CA HIS A 44 -5.94 10.79 6.75
C HIS A 44 -6.35 9.49 7.44
N ASP A 45 -5.43 8.84 8.16
CA ASP A 45 -5.59 7.52 8.74
C ASP A 45 -6.14 6.48 7.76
N THR A 46 -5.53 6.43 6.57
CA THR A 46 -5.95 5.54 5.49
C THR A 46 -4.82 4.61 5.07
N PHE A 47 -5.19 3.36 4.76
CA PHE A 47 -4.32 2.43 4.07
C PHE A 47 -4.55 2.52 2.58
N GLU A 48 -3.47 2.60 1.84
CA GLU A 48 -3.42 2.65 0.40
C GLU A 48 -2.66 1.45 -0.15
N PHE A 49 -3.07 1.01 -1.33
CA PHE A 49 -2.45 -0.06 -2.08
C PHE A 49 -1.96 0.49 -3.41
N SER A 50 -0.69 0.27 -3.71
CA SER A 50 -0.14 0.65 -5.01
C SER A 50 -0.41 -0.46 -6.01
N VAL A 51 -1.18 -0.13 -7.04
CA VAL A 51 -1.45 -1.02 -8.18
C VAL A 51 -0.90 -0.35 -9.43
N SER A 52 -0.27 -1.14 -10.30
CA SER A 52 0.18 -0.66 -11.60
C SER A 52 -1.01 -0.21 -12.44
N ASP A 53 -0.90 0.96 -13.07
CA ASP A 53 -1.94 1.46 -13.97
C ASP A 53 -2.10 0.49 -15.16
N PRO A 54 -3.27 -0.16 -15.31
CA PRO A 54 -3.50 -1.11 -16.39
C PRO A 54 -3.44 -0.45 -17.78
N THR A 55 -3.67 0.85 -17.90
CA THR A 55 -3.70 1.54 -19.19
C THR A 55 -2.33 1.64 -19.87
N ASN A 56 -1.24 1.43 -19.13
CA ASN A 56 0.13 1.43 -19.66
C ASN A 56 0.48 0.17 -20.46
N ASN A 57 -0.37 -0.86 -20.45
CA ASN A 57 -0.19 -2.05 -21.28
C ASN A 57 -0.96 -1.92 -22.60
N SER A 58 -0.22 -1.88 -23.71
CA SER A 58 -0.82 -1.91 -25.05
C SER A 58 -1.45 -3.26 -25.40
N GLU A 59 -0.97 -4.36 -24.80
CA GLU A 59 -1.46 -5.71 -25.06
C GLU A 59 -1.62 -6.54 -23.78
N TRP A 60 -2.78 -7.17 -23.66
CA TRP A 60 -3.10 -8.06 -22.53
C TRP A 60 -2.91 -9.51 -22.90
N THR A 61 -2.04 -10.19 -22.15
CA THR A 61 -1.87 -11.64 -22.20
C THR A 61 -2.22 -12.21 -20.84
N LYS A 62 -2.57 -13.50 -20.82
CA LYS A 62 -2.73 -14.26 -19.57
C LYS A 62 -1.56 -14.02 -18.60
N ARG A 63 -0.31 -14.02 -19.11
CA ARG A 63 0.89 -13.75 -18.32
C ARG A 63 0.95 -12.31 -17.79
N SER A 64 0.62 -11.30 -18.60
CA SER A 64 0.67 -9.90 -18.15
C SER A 64 -0.42 -9.57 -17.13
N ILE A 65 -1.60 -10.20 -17.25
CA ILE A 65 -2.68 -10.10 -16.26
C ILE A 65 -2.23 -10.69 -14.91
N LEU A 66 -1.66 -11.89 -14.90
CA LEU A 66 -1.12 -12.49 -13.67
C LEU A 66 -0.04 -11.61 -13.04
N SER A 67 0.88 -11.08 -13.84
CA SER A 67 1.94 -10.20 -13.36
C SER A 67 1.41 -8.88 -12.78
N HIS A 68 0.25 -8.39 -13.25
CA HIS A 68 -0.40 -7.19 -12.71
C HIS A 68 -1.08 -7.45 -11.37
N ILE A 69 -1.67 -8.64 -11.18
CA ILE A 69 -2.41 -8.99 -9.97
C ILE A 69 -1.48 -9.49 -8.86
N ALA A 70 -0.38 -10.18 -9.21
CA ALA A 70 0.54 -10.79 -8.25
C ALA A 70 1.10 -9.86 -7.16
N PRO A 71 1.40 -8.57 -7.42
CA PRO A 71 1.89 -7.65 -6.39
C PRO A 71 0.85 -7.24 -5.34
N ILE A 72 -0.43 -7.50 -5.58
CA ILE A 72 -1.51 -7.16 -4.64
C ILE A 72 -1.44 -8.12 -3.44
N PHE A 73 -0.61 -7.76 -2.47
CA PHE A 73 -0.43 -8.47 -1.20
C PHE A 73 -1.33 -7.87 -0.13
N ASP A 74 -2.10 -8.72 0.56
CA ASP A 74 -3.06 -8.31 1.58
C ASP A 74 -2.89 -9.17 2.85
N PRO A 75 -1.93 -8.83 3.71
CA PRO A 75 -1.66 -9.60 4.92
C PRO A 75 -2.81 -9.49 5.95
N MET A 76 -3.60 -8.42 5.88
CA MET A 76 -4.66 -8.10 6.86
C MET A 76 -6.06 -8.48 6.38
N GLY A 77 -6.23 -8.93 5.14
CA GLY A 77 -7.53 -9.31 4.58
C GLY A 77 -8.42 -8.12 4.17
N LEU A 78 -7.85 -6.90 4.06
CA LEU A 78 -8.59 -5.67 3.72
C LEU A 78 -9.10 -5.65 2.28
N LEU A 79 -8.42 -6.36 1.36
CA LEU A 79 -8.75 -6.47 -0.06
C LEU A 79 -9.42 -7.79 -0.43
N GLY A 80 -9.87 -8.58 0.56
CA GLY A 80 -10.45 -9.91 0.35
C GLY A 80 -11.41 -10.02 -0.84
N PRO A 81 -12.48 -9.21 -0.92
CA PRO A 81 -13.42 -9.24 -2.05
C PRO A 81 -12.77 -8.95 -3.41
N ALA A 82 -11.86 -7.98 -3.49
CA ALA A 82 -11.16 -7.62 -4.72
C ALA A 82 -10.21 -8.73 -5.19
N ILE A 83 -9.47 -9.35 -4.26
CA ILE A 83 -8.58 -10.49 -4.56
C ILE A 83 -9.39 -11.69 -5.04
N VAL A 84 -10.54 -11.97 -4.44
CA VAL A 84 -11.43 -13.06 -4.89
C VAL A 84 -11.93 -12.79 -6.30
N ALA A 85 -12.40 -11.57 -6.59
CA ALA A 85 -12.83 -11.19 -7.92
C ALA A 85 -11.71 -11.34 -8.96
N ALA A 86 -10.49 -10.90 -8.64
CA ALA A 86 -9.31 -11.06 -9.50
C ALA A 86 -8.97 -12.54 -9.75
N LYS A 87 -9.04 -13.40 -8.73
CA LYS A 87 -8.84 -14.85 -8.86
C LYS A 87 -9.91 -15.53 -9.70
N LEU A 88 -11.18 -15.12 -9.57
CA LEU A 88 -12.27 -15.62 -10.40
C LEU A 88 -12.08 -15.22 -11.86
N PHE A 89 -11.66 -13.97 -12.11
CA PHE A 89 -11.31 -13.51 -13.47
C PHE A 89 -10.16 -14.33 -14.07
N ILE A 90 -9.06 -14.53 -13.34
CA ILE A 90 -7.97 -15.43 -13.76
C ILE A 90 -8.53 -16.82 -14.06
N LYS A 91 -9.41 -17.38 -13.24
CA LYS A 91 -10.00 -18.70 -13.50
C LYS A 91 -10.75 -18.73 -14.84
N THR A 92 -11.52 -17.69 -15.18
CA THR A 92 -12.24 -17.62 -16.47
C THR A 92 -11.32 -17.56 -17.69
N LEU A 93 -10.11 -17.03 -17.54
CA LEU A 93 -9.14 -16.94 -18.64
C LEU A 93 -8.42 -18.28 -18.91
N TRP A 94 -8.41 -19.22 -17.96
CA TRP A 94 -7.74 -20.53 -18.08
C TRP A 94 -8.72 -21.71 -18.19
N GLY A 95 -10.01 -21.45 -18.03
CA GLY A 95 -11.09 -22.39 -18.31
C GLY A 95 -11.39 -22.55 -19.78
#